data_AF-G0HNY2-F1
#
_entry.id   AF-G0HNY2-F1
#
_cell.length_a   1.000
_cell.length_b   1.000
_cell.length_c   1.000
_cell.angle_alpha   90.00
_cell.angle_beta   90.00
_cell.angle_gamma   90.00
#
_symmetry.space_group_name_H-M   'P 1'
#
loop_
_entity.id
_entity.type
_entity.pdbx_description
1 polymer ?
#
loop_
_entity_poly.entity_id
_entity_poly.type
_entity_poly.pdbx_seq_one_letter_code
_entity_poly.pdbx_strand_id
1 'polypeptide(L)'
;MSRRRKVLGVVLLLLSILLLVPMSLEGYTYRYELESRGFMSFSKMGYGVACPGVFRAYYQVDDEWRVRFVSSYFPEENDSKRFNDPHALIDEFEKKALSRRLVSKDEYSILVLSKDAKGWPLNTHLRLKAVYEGDTLRWVSFNTTHSLNYDPRNSSVLVDYVDTYETYEIEETHCWQVLIGWLKPLLKRYLRDQLGEIPYPKPWEREPW
;
A
#
# COMPACT_ATOMS: atom_id res chain seq x y z
N MET A 1 -9.76 -5.92 48.70
CA MET A 1 -9.02 -6.93 47.90
C MET A 1 -7.52 -6.62 47.92
N SER A 2 -6.69 -7.58 48.31
CA SER A 2 -5.23 -7.44 48.41
C SER A 2 -4.57 -7.08 47.07
N ARG A 3 -3.60 -6.15 47.10
CA ARG A 3 -2.83 -5.66 45.94
C ARG A 3 -2.20 -6.80 45.12
N ARG A 4 -1.84 -7.92 45.77
CA ARG A 4 -1.30 -9.12 45.12
C ARG A 4 -2.30 -9.86 44.24
N ARG A 5 -3.59 -9.87 44.60
CA ARG A 5 -4.63 -10.53 43.78
C ARG A 5 -4.94 -9.74 42.50
N LYS A 6 -4.83 -8.41 42.53
CA LYS A 6 -4.96 -7.57 41.33
C LYS A 6 -3.80 -7.79 40.37
N VAL A 7 -2.56 -7.86 40.88
CA VAL A 7 -1.37 -8.15 40.07
C VAL A 7 -1.45 -9.55 39.46
N LEU A 8 -1.84 -10.55 40.25
CA LEU A 8 -1.99 -11.93 39.76
C LEU A 8 -3.07 -12.03 38.66
N GLY A 9 -4.20 -11.32 38.82
CA GLY A 9 -5.26 -11.28 37.81
C GLY A 9 -4.81 -10.62 36.49
N VAL A 10 -4.01 -9.55 36.56
CA VAL A 10 -3.45 -8.90 35.37
C VAL A 10 -2.40 -9.78 34.69
N VAL A 11 -1.56 -10.47 35.46
CA VAL A 11 -0.55 -11.40 34.94
C VAL A 11 -1.21 -12.60 34.27
N LEU A 12 -2.25 -13.19 34.88
CA LEU A 12 -3.03 -14.28 34.29
C LEU A 12 -3.77 -13.86 33.01
N LEU A 13 -4.30 -12.64 32.97
CA LEU A 13 -4.96 -12.12 31.77
C LEU A 13 -3.96 -11.92 30.62
N LEU A 14 -2.77 -11.38 30.91
CA LEU A 14 -1.67 -11.24 29.95
C LEU A 14 -1.18 -12.62 29.46
N LEU A 15 -1.02 -13.59 30.36
CA LEU A 15 -0.66 -14.96 30.00
C LEU A 15 -1.73 -15.66 29.16
N SER A 16 -3.02 -15.42 29.44
CA SER A 16 -4.11 -15.99 28.63
C SER A 16 -4.18 -15.42 27.22
N ILE A 17 -3.81 -14.14 27.04
CA ILE A 17 -3.70 -13.51 25.71
C ILE A 17 -2.52 -14.13 24.93
N LEU A 18 -1.41 -14.41 25.61
CA LEU A 18 -0.25 -15.11 25.03
C LEU A 18 -0.54 -16.57 24.65
N LEU A 19 -1.40 -17.26 25.39
CA LEU A 19 -1.74 -18.67 25.19
C LEU A 19 -2.86 -18.91 24.15
N LEU A 20 -3.56 -17.87 23.70
CA LEU A 20 -4.69 -17.97 22.76
C LEU A 20 -4.29 -17.97 21.27
N VAL A 21 -2.99 -17.87 20.93
CA VAL A 21 -2.56 -17.74 19.53
C VAL A 21 -1.72 -18.93 19.07
N PRO A 22 -2.33 -20.09 18.74
CA PRO A 22 -1.84 -20.96 17.70
C PRO A 22 -2.64 -20.65 16.43
N MET A 23 -2.69 -19.38 16.03
CA MET A 23 -3.15 -19.06 14.68
C MET A 23 -1.88 -18.99 13.83
N SER A 24 -1.80 -19.79 12.78
CA SER A 24 -0.85 -19.57 11.69
C SER A 24 -1.19 -18.20 11.07
N LEU A 25 -0.67 -17.16 11.68
CA LEU A 25 -0.95 -15.77 11.34
C LEU A 25 0.08 -15.32 10.33
N GLU A 26 -0.03 -15.80 9.10
CA GLU A 26 0.66 -15.20 7.97
C GLU A 26 -0.02 -13.84 7.72
N GLY A 27 0.75 -12.78 7.88
CA GLY A 27 0.41 -11.41 7.52
C GLY A 27 1.31 -10.97 6.37
N TYR A 28 0.96 -9.88 5.74
CA TYR A 28 1.84 -9.25 4.77
C TYR A 28 2.07 -7.81 5.20
N THR A 29 3.33 -7.44 5.18
CA THR A 29 3.74 -6.05 5.24
C THR A 29 3.92 -5.57 3.81
N TYR A 30 3.68 -4.29 3.60
CA TYR A 30 3.97 -3.67 2.32
C TYR A 30 4.66 -2.36 2.57
N ARG A 31 5.71 -2.15 1.79
CA ARG A 31 6.39 -0.87 1.68
C ARG A 31 6.09 -0.29 0.32
N TYR A 32 5.94 1.02 0.23
CA TYR A 32 5.64 1.62 -1.05
C TYR A 32 6.24 3.02 -1.21
N GLU A 33 6.61 3.33 -2.45
CA GLU A 33 7.15 4.60 -2.90
C GLU A 33 6.24 5.17 -4.00
N LEU A 34 5.89 6.46 -3.88
CA LEU A 34 5.22 7.24 -4.92
C LEU A 34 6.22 8.26 -5.48
N GLU A 35 6.46 8.18 -6.78
CA GLU A 35 7.20 9.15 -7.56
C GLU A 35 6.26 9.79 -8.59
N SER A 36 6.24 11.12 -8.64
CA SER A 36 5.40 11.89 -9.55
C SER A 36 6.29 12.79 -10.41
N ARG A 37 6.17 12.68 -11.74
CA ARG A 37 6.95 13.49 -12.70
C ARG A 37 6.01 14.39 -13.50
N GLY A 38 6.11 15.69 -13.24
CA GLY A 38 5.30 16.76 -13.83
C GLY A 38 5.53 18.08 -13.07
N PHE A 39 4.99 19.20 -13.54
CA PHE A 39 5.11 20.48 -12.81
C PHE A 39 4.47 20.33 -11.41
N MET A 40 5.25 20.63 -10.37
CA MET A 40 5.07 20.23 -8.96
C MET A 40 5.26 18.71 -8.72
N SER A 41 6.50 18.33 -8.44
CA SER A 41 6.89 16.97 -8.04
C SER A 41 6.41 16.67 -6.62
N PHE A 42 5.58 15.64 -6.45
CA PHE A 42 5.16 15.14 -5.14
C PHE A 42 5.74 13.75 -4.90
N SER A 43 6.25 13.51 -3.70
CA SER A 43 6.70 12.19 -3.28
C SER A 43 5.93 11.75 -2.05
N LYS A 44 5.53 10.48 -1.99
CA LYS A 44 4.97 9.90 -0.77
C LYS A 44 5.65 8.58 -0.49
N MET A 45 5.85 8.31 0.78
CA MET A 45 6.31 7.02 1.26
C MET A 45 5.38 6.53 2.33
N GLY A 46 5.16 5.22 2.36
CA GLY A 46 4.52 4.64 3.51
C GLY A 46 4.78 3.16 3.65
N TYR A 47 4.38 2.69 4.82
CA TYR A 47 4.56 1.35 5.28
C TYR A 47 3.26 0.89 5.91
N GLY A 48 2.79 -0.26 5.48
CA GLY A 48 1.58 -0.88 5.96
C GLY A 48 1.82 -2.31 6.41
N VAL A 49 0.97 -2.73 7.33
CA VAL A 49 0.89 -4.11 7.81
C VAL A 49 -0.56 -4.53 7.74
N ALA A 50 -0.81 -5.67 7.13
CA ALA A 50 -2.11 -6.27 7.05
C ALA A 50 -2.04 -7.72 7.54
N CYS A 51 -2.88 -8.01 8.52
CA CYS A 51 -3.25 -9.35 8.89
C CYS A 51 -4.66 -9.62 8.37
N PRO A 52 -4.82 -10.51 7.36
CA PRO A 52 -6.11 -10.80 6.76
C PRO A 52 -7.21 -11.07 7.78
N GLY A 53 -8.34 -10.36 7.66
CA GLY A 53 -9.52 -10.52 8.52
C GLY A 53 -9.38 -10.02 9.97
N VAL A 54 -8.19 -9.63 10.43
CA VAL A 54 -7.95 -9.33 11.86
C VAL A 54 -7.49 -7.90 12.10
N PHE A 55 -6.51 -7.41 11.36
CA PHE A 55 -5.85 -6.15 11.69
C PHE A 55 -5.21 -5.50 10.47
N ARG A 56 -5.33 -4.17 10.37
CA ARG A 56 -4.58 -3.39 9.38
C ARG A 56 -4.05 -2.13 10.03
N ALA A 57 -2.85 -1.75 9.65
CA ALA A 57 -2.24 -0.50 10.05
C ALA A 57 -1.39 0.07 8.94
N TYR A 58 -1.35 1.38 8.89
CA TYR A 58 -0.74 2.10 7.80
C TYR A 58 -0.17 3.42 8.29
N TYR A 59 1.07 3.70 7.88
CA TYR A 59 1.78 4.92 8.16
C TYR A 59 2.34 5.50 6.86
N GLN A 60 2.11 6.79 6.62
CA GLN A 60 2.57 7.50 5.43
C GLN A 60 3.10 8.88 5.81
N VAL A 61 4.14 9.30 5.08
CA VAL A 61 4.68 10.66 5.09
C VAL A 61 4.65 11.18 3.65
N ASP A 62 4.16 12.40 3.47
CA ASP A 62 4.24 13.12 2.19
C ASP A 62 5.40 14.13 2.18
N ASP A 63 5.58 14.78 1.03
CA ASP A 63 6.60 15.79 0.74
C ASP A 63 6.47 17.06 1.59
N GLU A 64 5.28 17.35 2.12
CA GLU A 64 5.04 18.42 3.07
C GLU A 64 5.24 17.99 4.54
N TRP A 65 5.82 16.80 4.78
CA TRP A 65 5.99 16.20 6.11
C TRP A 65 4.68 15.92 6.84
N ARG A 66 3.54 15.88 6.14
CA ARG A 66 2.27 15.53 6.75
C ARG A 66 2.24 14.03 6.98
N VAL A 67 1.85 13.67 8.21
CA VAL A 67 1.82 12.28 8.64
C VAL A 67 0.39 11.77 8.61
N ARG A 68 0.16 10.70 7.85
CA ARG A 68 -1.07 9.92 7.91
C ARG A 68 -0.80 8.63 8.67
N PHE A 69 -1.61 8.37 9.70
CA PHE A 69 -1.56 7.13 10.46
C PHE A 69 -2.98 6.61 10.66
N VAL A 70 -3.23 5.38 10.24
CA VAL A 70 -4.52 4.71 10.36
C VAL A 70 -4.29 3.30 10.87
N SER A 71 -5.10 2.84 11.81
CA SER A 71 -5.12 1.45 12.24
C SER A 71 -6.56 1.01 12.55
N SER A 72 -6.87 -0.25 12.27
CA SER A 72 -8.16 -0.85 12.62
C SER A 72 -8.01 -2.34 12.92
N TYR A 73 -8.83 -2.80 13.87
CA TYR A 73 -9.07 -4.22 14.11
C TYR A 73 -10.38 -4.59 13.43
N PHE A 74 -10.40 -5.77 12.81
CA PHE A 74 -11.53 -6.27 12.01
C PHE A 74 -12.02 -5.21 11.00
N PRO A 75 -11.13 -4.71 10.12
CA PRO A 75 -11.50 -3.69 9.15
C PRO A 75 -12.62 -4.22 8.23
N GLU A 76 -13.58 -3.35 7.92
CA GLU A 76 -14.61 -3.68 6.93
C GLU A 76 -13.97 -3.86 5.54
N GLU A 77 -14.61 -4.66 4.67
CA GLU A 77 -14.12 -4.93 3.31
C GLU A 77 -13.84 -3.65 2.52
N ASN A 78 -14.67 -2.62 2.71
CA ASN A 78 -14.59 -1.33 2.03
C ASN A 78 -13.58 -0.36 2.64
N ASP A 79 -13.05 -0.64 3.84
CA ASP A 79 -12.06 0.24 4.49
C ASP A 79 -10.66 0.10 3.87
N SER A 80 -10.47 -0.86 2.95
CA SER A 80 -9.17 -1.18 2.35
C SER A 80 -8.49 0.02 1.68
N LYS A 81 -9.25 0.96 1.11
CA LYS A 81 -8.74 2.23 0.55
C LYS A 81 -8.05 3.11 1.58
N ARG A 82 -8.47 3.03 2.85
CA ARG A 82 -7.91 3.85 3.93
C ARG A 82 -6.52 3.38 4.34
N PHE A 83 -6.21 2.12 4.04
CA PHE A 83 -4.94 1.47 4.33
C PHE A 83 -3.98 1.42 3.14
N ASN A 84 -4.40 1.81 1.93
CA ASN A 84 -3.61 1.63 0.71
C ASN A 84 -3.14 0.17 0.53
N ASP A 85 -4.07 -0.77 0.71
CA ASP A 85 -3.83 -2.21 0.59
C ASP A 85 -3.67 -2.62 -0.90
N PRO A 86 -2.52 -3.21 -1.30
CA PRO A 86 -2.28 -3.63 -2.68
C PRO A 86 -3.28 -4.65 -3.22
N HIS A 87 -3.77 -5.58 -2.38
CA HIS A 87 -4.73 -6.59 -2.83
C HIS A 87 -6.07 -5.96 -3.18
N ALA A 88 -6.58 -5.09 -2.31
CA ALA A 88 -7.82 -4.38 -2.57
C ALA A 88 -7.70 -3.43 -3.77
N LEU A 89 -6.52 -2.85 -3.99
CA LEU A 89 -6.23 -2.01 -5.14
C LEU A 89 -6.25 -2.83 -6.45
N ILE A 90 -5.68 -4.04 -6.46
CA ILE A 90 -5.81 -4.98 -7.60
C ILE A 90 -7.27 -5.32 -7.84
N ASP A 91 -8.00 -5.74 -6.82
CA ASP A 91 -9.39 -6.18 -6.92
C ASP A 91 -10.32 -5.07 -7.46
N GLU A 92 -10.13 -3.83 -6.98
CA GLU A 92 -10.91 -2.69 -7.49
C GLU A 92 -10.55 -2.36 -8.93
N PHE A 93 -9.26 -2.43 -9.26
CA PHE A 93 -8.79 -2.12 -10.60
C PHE A 93 -9.30 -3.16 -11.61
N GLU A 94 -9.26 -4.44 -11.26
CA GLU A 94 -9.72 -5.55 -12.11
C GLU A 94 -11.20 -5.42 -12.47
N LYS A 95 -12.06 -5.02 -11.52
CA LYS A 95 -13.51 -4.78 -11.76
C LYS A 95 -13.80 -3.78 -12.88
N LYS A 96 -12.86 -2.89 -13.20
CA LYS A 96 -13.02 -1.80 -14.17
C LYS A 96 -11.94 -1.83 -15.26
N ALA A 97 -11.18 -2.91 -15.35
CA ALA A 97 -10.10 -3.03 -16.32
C ALA A 97 -10.67 -3.24 -17.73
N LEU A 98 -10.10 -2.53 -18.71
CA LEU A 98 -10.39 -2.72 -20.13
C LEU A 98 -9.63 -3.91 -20.71
N SER A 99 -8.43 -4.17 -20.17
CA SER A 99 -7.62 -5.32 -20.59
C SER A 99 -7.00 -6.03 -19.39
N ARG A 100 -6.84 -7.34 -19.55
CA ARG A 100 -6.23 -8.25 -18.58
C ARG A 100 -5.26 -9.15 -19.33
N ARG A 101 -4.00 -9.11 -18.94
CA ARG A 101 -2.95 -9.96 -19.49
C ARG A 101 -2.21 -10.64 -18.35
N LEU A 102 -2.22 -11.97 -18.35
CA LEU A 102 -1.41 -12.78 -17.45
C LEU A 102 -0.21 -13.32 -18.23
N VAL A 103 0.99 -13.10 -17.71
CA VAL A 103 2.24 -13.63 -18.27
C VAL A 103 2.90 -14.47 -17.20
N SER A 104 2.91 -15.79 -17.40
CA SER A 104 3.62 -16.71 -16.52
C SER A 104 5.01 -17.00 -17.08
N LYS A 105 6.02 -16.93 -16.23
CA LYS A 105 7.41 -17.25 -16.55
C LYS A 105 8.04 -17.92 -15.33
N ASP A 106 8.28 -19.23 -15.47
CA ASP A 106 8.85 -20.07 -14.42
C ASP A 106 8.04 -19.96 -13.11
N GLU A 107 8.67 -19.54 -12.01
CA GLU A 107 8.02 -19.37 -10.70
C GLU A 107 7.24 -18.06 -10.57
N TYR A 108 7.33 -17.16 -11.56
CA TYR A 108 6.67 -15.86 -11.52
C TYR A 108 5.44 -15.80 -12.40
N SER A 109 4.37 -15.19 -11.89
CA SER A 109 3.19 -14.82 -12.67
C SER A 109 2.97 -13.31 -12.61
N ILE A 110 2.84 -12.68 -13.77
CA ILE A 110 2.68 -11.23 -13.90
C ILE A 110 1.29 -10.94 -14.45
N LEU A 111 0.45 -10.33 -13.62
CA LEU A 111 -0.84 -9.79 -14.01
C LEU A 111 -0.68 -8.33 -14.43
N VAL A 112 -1.04 -8.00 -15.66
CA VAL A 112 -1.10 -6.63 -16.18
C VAL A 112 -2.54 -6.29 -16.45
N LEU A 113 -3.02 -5.22 -15.83
CA LEU A 113 -4.34 -4.65 -16.04
C LEU A 113 -4.18 -3.25 -16.64
N SER A 114 -5.05 -2.88 -17.58
CA SER A 114 -5.10 -1.51 -18.08
C SER A 114 -6.52 -0.97 -18.06
N LYS A 115 -6.62 0.34 -17.88
CA LYS A 115 -7.86 1.10 -17.91
C LYS A 115 -7.58 2.48 -18.50
N ASP A 116 -8.45 2.92 -19.40
CA ASP A 116 -8.36 4.26 -19.98
C ASP A 116 -9.59 5.07 -19.59
N ALA A 117 -9.39 6.36 -19.35
CA ALA A 117 -10.46 7.34 -19.16
C ALA A 117 -10.27 8.45 -20.19
N LYS A 118 -11.27 8.64 -21.05
CA LYS A 118 -11.29 9.75 -22.01
C LYS A 118 -11.87 10.97 -21.32
N GLY A 119 -11.19 12.10 -21.39
CA GLY A 119 -11.65 13.39 -20.90
C GLY A 119 -11.19 14.50 -21.83
N TRP A 120 -11.81 15.68 -21.77
CA TRP A 120 -11.24 16.88 -22.37
C TRP A 120 -10.55 17.67 -21.26
N PRO A 121 -9.27 18.06 -21.41
CA PRO A 121 -8.46 18.05 -22.63
C PRO A 121 -7.42 16.90 -22.72
N LEU A 122 -7.54 15.86 -21.88
CA LEU A 122 -6.58 14.76 -21.77
C LEU A 122 -7.28 13.40 -21.73
N ASN A 123 -6.67 12.41 -22.37
CA ASN A 123 -6.94 11.01 -22.06
C ASN A 123 -5.99 10.56 -20.94
N THR A 124 -6.53 9.88 -19.94
CA THR A 124 -5.76 9.27 -18.86
C THR A 124 -5.66 7.77 -19.10
N HIS A 125 -4.44 7.25 -19.07
CA HIS A 125 -4.12 5.82 -19.20
C HIS A 125 -3.61 5.31 -17.85
N LEU A 126 -4.30 4.34 -17.28
CA LEU A 126 -3.98 3.72 -16.01
C LEU A 126 -3.52 2.29 -16.27
N ARG A 127 -2.38 1.91 -15.70
CA ARG A 127 -1.83 0.56 -15.81
C ARG A 127 -1.45 0.04 -14.43
N LEU A 128 -1.89 -1.17 -14.11
CA LEU A 128 -1.49 -1.89 -12.92
C LEU A 128 -0.72 -3.13 -13.34
N LYS A 129 0.39 -3.41 -12.68
CA LYS A 129 1.15 -4.65 -12.83
C LYS A 129 1.33 -5.27 -11.45
N ALA A 130 0.83 -6.48 -11.25
CA ALA A 130 1.05 -7.28 -10.06
C ALA A 130 1.95 -8.48 -10.40
N VAL A 131 2.97 -8.72 -9.58
CA VAL A 131 3.93 -9.82 -9.73
C VAL A 131 3.76 -10.76 -8.56
N TYR A 132 3.51 -12.03 -8.90
CA TYR A 132 3.39 -13.14 -7.98
C TYR A 132 4.60 -14.05 -8.12
N GLU A 133 5.08 -14.58 -7.02
CA GLU A 133 6.08 -15.65 -6.93
C GLU A 133 5.36 -16.87 -6.33
N GLY A 134 5.13 -17.91 -7.14
CA GLY A 134 4.12 -18.92 -6.83
C GLY A 134 2.73 -18.28 -6.67
N ASP A 135 2.13 -18.47 -5.50
CA ASP A 135 0.83 -17.89 -5.13
C ASP A 135 0.96 -16.58 -4.31
N THR A 136 2.18 -16.17 -3.95
CA THR A 136 2.44 -15.02 -3.09
C THR A 136 2.61 -13.75 -3.91
N LEU A 137 1.84 -12.70 -3.58
CA LEU A 137 2.01 -11.38 -4.18
C LEU A 137 3.30 -10.74 -3.65
N ARG A 138 4.20 -10.32 -4.55
CA ARG A 138 5.50 -9.72 -4.19
C ARG A 138 5.60 -8.25 -4.54
N TRP A 139 5.04 -7.86 -5.68
CA TRP A 139 5.15 -6.49 -6.16
C TRP A 139 3.86 -6.04 -6.82
N VAL A 140 3.49 -4.78 -6.60
CA VAL A 140 2.45 -4.09 -7.36
C VAL A 140 3.02 -2.76 -7.83
N SER A 141 2.90 -2.47 -9.12
CA SER A 141 3.20 -1.14 -9.64
C SER A 141 1.98 -0.56 -10.33
N PHE A 142 1.69 0.69 -10.06
CA PHE A 142 0.62 1.44 -10.65
C PHE A 142 1.18 2.65 -11.39
N ASN A 143 0.75 2.84 -12.63
CA ASN A 143 1.19 3.94 -13.47
C ASN A 143 -0.02 4.68 -14.04
N THR A 144 0.00 6.01 -13.91
CA THR A 144 -0.93 6.92 -14.57
C THR A 144 -0.16 7.78 -15.56
N THR A 145 -0.48 7.64 -16.84
CA THR A 145 0.09 8.48 -17.91
C THR A 145 -1.01 9.24 -18.63
N HIS A 146 -0.74 10.44 -19.12
CA HIS A 146 -1.72 11.23 -19.86
C HIS A 146 -1.29 11.47 -21.32
N SER A 147 -2.27 11.62 -22.19
CA SER A 147 -2.06 12.07 -23.57
C SER A 147 -3.03 13.20 -23.92
N LEU A 148 -2.54 14.24 -24.58
CA LEU A 148 -3.39 15.31 -25.12
C LEU A 148 -4.33 14.72 -26.17
N ASN A 149 -5.61 15.05 -26.07
CA ASN A 149 -6.61 14.62 -27.06
C ASN A 149 -6.99 15.72 -28.06
N TYR A 150 -6.13 16.73 -28.18
CA TYR A 150 -6.24 17.84 -29.11
C TYR A 150 -4.88 18.18 -29.70
N ASP A 151 -4.87 18.90 -30.82
CA ASP A 151 -3.63 19.44 -31.39
C ASP A 151 -3.21 20.71 -30.64
N PRO A 152 -2.11 20.67 -29.86
CA PRO A 152 -1.67 21.83 -29.08
C PRO A 152 -1.29 23.03 -29.95
N ARG A 153 -0.99 22.84 -31.24
CA ARG A 153 -0.63 23.94 -32.16
C ARG A 153 -1.84 24.79 -32.56
N ASN A 154 -3.03 24.24 -32.45
CA ASN A 154 -4.29 24.87 -32.85
C ASN A 154 -5.18 25.21 -31.63
N SER A 155 -4.59 25.27 -30.44
CA SER A 155 -5.32 25.45 -29.19
C SER A 155 -4.73 26.59 -28.37
N SER A 156 -5.60 27.39 -27.76
CA SER A 156 -5.24 28.39 -26.75
C SER A 156 -5.12 27.80 -25.34
N VAL A 157 -5.36 26.49 -25.20
CA VAL A 157 -5.35 25.79 -23.90
C VAL A 157 -3.96 25.18 -23.69
N LEU A 158 -3.27 25.67 -22.66
CA LEU A 158 -2.08 25.05 -22.10
C LEU A 158 -2.52 24.13 -20.96
N VAL A 159 -2.09 22.87 -21.00
CA VAL A 159 -2.47 21.87 -19.99
C VAL A 159 -1.20 21.29 -19.40
N ASP A 160 -0.99 21.57 -18.12
CA ASP A 160 -0.01 20.84 -17.33
C ASP A 160 -0.69 19.57 -16.81
N TYR A 161 -0.05 18.43 -17.05
CA TYR A 161 -0.46 17.15 -16.47
C TYR A 161 0.73 16.47 -15.83
N VAL A 162 0.42 15.57 -14.90
CA VAL A 162 1.42 14.93 -14.06
C VAL A 162 1.23 13.43 -14.20
N ASP A 163 2.28 12.76 -14.69
CA ASP A 163 2.33 11.32 -14.72
C ASP A 163 2.81 10.81 -13.36
N THR A 164 2.17 9.75 -12.86
CA THR A 164 2.40 9.23 -11.52
C THR A 164 2.76 7.76 -11.56
N TYR A 165 3.70 7.38 -10.69
CA TYR A 165 4.17 6.01 -10.54
C TYR A 165 4.19 5.62 -9.06
N GLU A 166 3.45 4.58 -8.72
CA GLU A 166 3.39 4.00 -7.37
C GLU A 166 3.91 2.58 -7.41
N THR A 167 4.73 2.20 -6.44
CA THR A 167 5.23 0.83 -6.29
C THR A 167 5.05 0.34 -4.89
N TYR A 168 4.53 -0.86 -4.76
CA TYR A 168 4.37 -1.61 -3.52
C TYR A 168 5.27 -2.84 -3.62
N GLU A 169 6.09 -3.04 -2.61
CA GLU A 169 6.78 -4.30 -2.37
C GLU A 169 6.15 -4.96 -1.15
N ILE A 170 5.80 -6.23 -1.31
CA ILE A 170 5.03 -7.00 -0.35
C ILE A 170 5.94 -8.08 0.23
N GLU A 171 6.08 -8.06 1.55
CA GLU A 171 6.82 -9.06 2.32
C GLU A 171 5.86 -9.75 3.29
N GLU A 172 5.69 -11.06 3.09
CA GLU A 172 4.95 -11.91 4.02
C GLU A 172 5.74 -12.14 5.30
N THR A 173 5.11 -11.86 6.43
CA THR A 173 5.68 -12.00 7.78
C THR A 173 4.60 -12.50 8.74
N HIS A 174 4.93 -12.81 9.98
CA HIS A 174 3.89 -13.17 10.96
C HIS A 174 3.11 -11.96 11.47
N CYS A 175 1.80 -12.08 11.71
CA CYS A 175 0.96 -10.98 12.21
C CYS A 175 1.16 -10.61 13.70
N TRP A 176 2.38 -10.71 14.24
CA TRP A 176 2.64 -10.36 15.63
C TRP A 176 2.29 -8.88 15.93
N GLN A 177 2.24 -8.02 14.91
CA GLN A 177 1.88 -6.61 15.01
C GLN A 177 0.45 -6.41 15.56
N VAL A 178 -0.42 -7.43 15.47
CA VAL A 178 -1.73 -7.49 16.12
C VAL A 178 -1.61 -7.28 17.64
N LEU A 179 -0.52 -7.75 18.26
CA LEU A 179 -0.28 -7.63 19.70
C LEU A 179 0.04 -6.18 20.09
N ILE A 180 0.83 -5.48 19.28
CA ILE A 180 1.18 -4.07 19.54
C ILE A 180 0.12 -3.09 19.05
N GLY A 181 -0.82 -3.54 18.20
CA GLY A 181 -1.84 -2.67 17.61
C GLY A 181 -2.78 -2.00 18.61
N TRP A 182 -2.96 -2.60 19.80
CA TRP A 182 -3.74 -2.05 20.91
C TRP A 182 -3.11 -0.76 21.47
N LEU A 183 -1.78 -0.64 21.36
CA LEU A 183 -1.01 0.52 21.80
C LEU A 183 -0.66 1.40 20.59
N LYS A 184 -1.64 2.21 20.15
CA LYS A 184 -1.50 3.12 18.99
C LYS A 184 -0.17 3.89 18.92
N PRO A 185 0.37 4.46 20.02
CA PRO A 185 1.67 5.14 19.98
C PRO A 185 2.85 4.21 19.64
N LEU A 186 2.86 2.99 20.17
CA LEU A 186 3.90 2.00 19.87
C LEU A 186 3.79 1.51 18.42
N LEU A 187 2.57 1.21 17.96
CA LEU A 187 2.32 0.85 16.57
C LEU A 187 2.76 1.96 15.61
N LYS A 188 2.39 3.21 15.88
CA LYS A 188 2.80 4.36 15.05
C LYS A 188 4.32 4.50 15.00
N ARG A 189 5.01 4.31 16.13
CA ARG A 189 6.48 4.36 16.18
C ARG A 189 7.10 3.22 15.38
N TYR A 190 6.62 2.00 15.56
CA TYR A 190 7.08 0.82 14.81
C TYR A 190 6.97 1.06 13.29
N LEU A 191 5.80 1.46 12.80
CA LEU A 191 5.60 1.69 11.36
C LEU A 191 6.45 2.86 10.84
N ARG A 192 6.67 3.90 11.65
CA ARG A 192 7.56 5.02 11.29
C ARG A 192 9.01 4.55 11.19
N ASP A 193 9.48 3.75 12.14
CA ASP A 193 10.85 3.28 12.17
C ASP A 193 11.11 2.34 10.98
N GLN A 194 10.16 1.47 10.64
CA GLN A 194 10.20 0.66 9.41
C GLN A 194 10.16 1.52 8.13
N LEU A 195 9.40 2.62 8.14
CA LEU A 195 9.43 3.56 7.02
C LEU A 195 10.82 4.19 6.82
N GLY A 196 11.54 4.48 7.90
CA GLY A 196 12.88 5.08 7.85
C GLY A 196 13.97 4.18 7.29
N GLU A 197 13.73 2.86 7.25
CA GLU A 197 14.61 1.88 6.60
C GLU A 197 14.41 1.82 5.08
N ILE A 198 13.30 2.38 4.58
CA ILE A 198 13.02 2.46 3.15
C ILE A 198 13.81 3.64 2.58
N PRO A 199 14.70 3.41 1.59
CA PRO A 199 15.45 4.50 1.00
C PRO A 199 14.50 5.53 0.38
N TYR A 200 14.74 6.81 0.67
CA TYR A 200 14.05 7.90 -0.02
C TYR A 200 14.30 7.75 -1.54
N PRO A 201 13.27 7.79 -2.40
CA PRO A 201 13.47 7.66 -3.83
C PRO A 201 14.42 8.76 -4.29
N LYS A 202 15.57 8.36 -4.84
CA LYS A 202 16.49 9.29 -5.48
C LYS A 202 15.98 9.50 -6.91
N PRO A 203 15.51 10.71 -7.27
CA PRO A 203 14.83 10.98 -8.55
C PRO A 203 15.66 10.64 -9.81
N TRP A 204 16.98 10.49 -9.65
CA TRP A 204 17.95 10.25 -10.72
C TRP A 204 18.40 8.79 -10.86
N GLU A 205 18.07 7.92 -9.90
CA GLU A 205 18.54 6.52 -9.89
C GLU A 205 17.48 5.53 -10.40
N ARG A 206 16.23 5.97 -10.56
CA ARG A 206 15.11 5.17 -11.05
C ARG A 206 14.39 5.96 -12.13
N GLU A 207 14.96 5.99 -13.33
CA GLU A 207 14.11 5.91 -14.52
C GLU A 207 13.83 4.44 -14.75
N PRO A 208 12.60 3.97 -14.50
CA PRO A 208 12.21 2.64 -14.84
C PRO A 208 11.38 2.77 -16.12
N TRP A 209 12.01 2.55 -17.27
CA TRP A 209 11.40 2.11 -18.53
C TRP A 209 10.32 3.01 -19.19
#